data_AF-A0A7H9DTD1-F1
#
_entry.id   AF-A0A7H9DTD1-F1
#
_cell.length_a   1.000
_cell.length_b   1.000
_cell.length_c   1.000
_cell.angle_alpha   90.00
_cell.angle_beta   90.00
_cell.angle_gamma   90.00
#
_symmetry.space_group_name_H-M   'P 1'
#
loop_
_entity.id
_entity.type
_entity.pdbx_description
1 polymer ?
#
loop_
_entity_poly.entity_id
_entity_poly.type
_entity_poly.pdbx_seq_one_letter_code
_entity_poly.pdbx_strand_id
1 'polypeptide(L)'
;MKELIKKLKKQGYFEDNLGLEKVKINELEDQLNSKIPDFFKEYLKYFGFNENVFWSIFNEEDDFVEQNELIQELGHTNFIAIGDEYAENLIVTHTGTQQLYLLEDDLLIDLKTTFKQMLHEAISTFDLPDFDALQNTESSFKVLLERKTEITTALIDSLNTLINEAAENDDQLYSVIISTDKNGNYNVSGGSFNDFKTKTDSENINYDDLFNAKTSKYQGKLDFSFLKQESNLTNKKALDLLCLDVLRELKNDNYFEDQVENISISVESTDVDIFTEDSYDDALTKRKNLVTTIRRFWETPYDRARLLIEVL
;
A
#
# COMPACT_ATOMS: atom_id res chain seq x y z
N MET A 1 18.30 15.81 12.16
CA MET A 1 18.19 14.71 11.19
C MET A 1 18.92 13.45 11.62
N LYS A 2 20.19 13.20 11.29
CA LYS A 2 20.90 11.91 11.53
C LYS A 2 20.52 11.11 12.79
N GLU A 3 20.67 11.65 14.00
CA GLU A 3 20.34 10.92 15.24
C GLU A 3 18.84 10.64 15.46
N LEU A 4 17.97 11.42 14.84
CA LEU A 4 16.53 11.20 14.81
C LEU A 4 16.20 10.05 13.84
N ILE A 5 16.75 10.10 12.63
CA ILE A 5 16.58 9.07 11.61
C ILE A 5 17.15 7.72 12.04
N LYS A 6 18.28 7.71 12.76
CA LYS A 6 18.79 6.50 13.44
C LYS A 6 17.82 5.93 14.48
N LYS A 7 17.06 6.76 15.21
CA LYS A 7 16.03 6.27 16.14
C LYS A 7 14.88 5.61 15.38
N LEU A 8 14.30 6.31 14.40
CA LEU A 8 13.26 5.78 13.51
C LEU A 8 13.67 4.41 12.92
N LYS A 9 14.84 4.33 12.27
CA LYS A 9 15.41 3.07 11.74
C LYS A 9 15.61 2.00 12.82
N LYS A 10 16.13 2.35 14.01
CA LYS A 10 16.40 1.37 15.07
C LYS A 10 15.14 0.70 15.62
N GLN A 11 14.00 1.38 15.62
CA GLN A 11 12.75 0.81 16.15
C GLN A 11 12.16 -0.28 15.24
N GLY A 12 12.56 -0.34 13.96
CA GLY A 12 12.17 -1.41 13.03
C GLY A 12 10.76 -1.28 12.42
N TYR A 13 10.11 -0.11 12.54
CA TYR A 13 8.76 0.12 12.01
C TYR A 13 8.67 0.19 10.48
N PHE A 14 9.69 0.70 9.80
CA PHE A 14 9.66 1.02 8.37
C PHE A 14 10.35 -0.07 7.55
N GLU A 15 9.88 -0.31 6.32
CA GLU A 15 10.51 -1.27 5.40
C GLU A 15 11.99 -0.93 5.17
N ASP A 16 12.83 -1.96 5.30
CA ASP A 16 14.26 -1.84 5.03
C ASP A 16 14.53 -1.75 3.53
N ASN A 17 15.57 -0.99 3.17
CA ASN A 17 16.04 -0.74 1.81
C ASN A 17 15.20 0.22 0.93
N LEU A 18 14.11 0.84 1.41
CA LEU A 18 13.42 1.93 0.68
C LEU A 18 14.28 3.19 0.44
N GLY A 19 15.38 3.35 1.18
CA GLY A 19 16.21 4.56 1.15
C GLY A 19 16.98 4.75 -0.16
N LEU A 20 16.79 5.90 -0.82
CA LEU A 20 17.39 6.19 -2.12
C LEU A 20 18.92 6.28 -2.08
N GLU A 21 19.57 5.74 -3.11
CA GLU A 21 21.01 5.90 -3.31
C GLU A 21 21.40 7.35 -3.56
N LYS A 22 22.65 7.69 -3.25
CA LYS A 22 23.17 9.03 -3.54
C LYS A 22 23.16 9.34 -5.04
N VAL A 23 23.27 8.35 -5.93
CA VAL A 23 23.20 8.57 -7.39
C VAL A 23 21.81 9.09 -7.75
N LYS A 24 20.76 8.34 -7.39
CA LYS A 24 19.35 8.67 -7.59
C LYS A 24 18.96 10.03 -7.00
N ILE A 25 19.47 10.38 -5.82
CA ILE A 25 19.24 11.72 -5.23
C ILE A 25 19.86 12.86 -6.06
N ASN A 26 20.97 12.65 -6.79
CA ASN A 26 21.45 13.69 -7.72
C ASN A 26 20.65 13.70 -9.03
N GLU A 27 20.16 12.55 -9.50
CA GLU A 27 19.29 12.46 -10.69
C GLU A 27 18.01 13.29 -10.48
N LEU A 28 17.42 13.23 -9.28
CA LEU A 28 16.30 14.10 -8.88
C LEU A 28 16.68 15.59 -8.85
N GLU A 29 17.89 15.97 -8.41
CA GLU A 29 18.36 17.37 -8.48
C GLU A 29 18.57 17.85 -9.92
N ASP A 30 19.03 16.97 -10.81
CA ASP A 30 19.26 17.24 -12.22
C ASP A 30 17.93 17.32 -13.01
N GLN A 31 16.93 16.47 -12.68
CA GLN A 31 15.54 16.55 -13.20
C GLN A 31 14.89 17.88 -12.80
N LEU A 32 14.81 18.15 -11.49
CA LEU A 32 14.20 19.39 -10.95
C LEU A 32 14.98 20.67 -11.30
N ASN A 33 16.16 20.56 -11.91
CA ASN A 33 17.09 21.68 -12.16
C ASN A 33 17.34 22.55 -10.90
N SER A 34 17.26 21.92 -9.73
CA SER A 34 17.13 22.58 -8.43
C SER A 34 17.70 21.72 -7.31
N LYS A 35 17.98 22.33 -6.16
CA LYS A 35 18.68 21.66 -5.06
C LYS A 35 17.73 21.18 -3.97
N ILE A 36 17.59 19.86 -3.86
CA ILE A 36 16.91 19.23 -2.74
C ILE A 36 17.66 19.60 -1.43
N PRO A 37 16.99 20.11 -0.39
CA PRO A 37 17.63 20.50 0.86
C PRO A 37 18.33 19.33 1.56
N ASP A 38 19.50 19.58 2.16
CA ASP A 38 20.29 18.55 2.88
C ASP A 38 19.49 17.80 3.95
N PHE A 39 18.50 18.43 4.57
CA PHE A 39 17.66 17.77 5.57
C PHE A 39 16.68 16.76 4.96
N PHE A 40 16.21 16.99 3.73
CA PHE A 40 15.30 16.09 3.00
C PHE A 40 16.09 15.03 2.24
N LYS A 41 17.29 15.34 1.73
CA LYS A 41 18.24 14.30 1.26
C LYS A 41 18.58 13.27 2.33
N GLU A 42 18.77 13.73 3.57
CA GLU A 42 18.98 12.84 4.71
C GLU A 42 17.72 12.06 5.11
N TYR A 43 16.51 12.48 4.70
CA TYR A 43 15.27 11.70 4.81
C TYR A 43 15.18 10.64 3.70
N LEU A 44 15.18 11.08 2.43
CA LEU A 44 15.07 10.23 1.23
C LEU A 44 16.09 9.09 1.24
N LYS A 45 17.33 9.37 1.67
CA LYS A 45 18.41 8.37 1.78
C LYS A 45 18.11 7.20 2.72
N TYR A 46 17.19 7.36 3.67
CA TYR A 46 16.87 6.34 4.67
C TYR A 46 15.47 5.74 4.53
N PHE A 47 14.50 6.50 3.98
CA PHE A 47 13.09 6.08 3.87
C PHE A 47 12.52 6.12 2.45
N GLY A 48 13.19 6.81 1.51
CA GLY A 48 12.65 7.01 0.16
C GLY A 48 11.43 7.94 0.14
N PHE A 49 10.61 7.75 -0.87
CA PHE A 49 9.22 8.21 -0.92
C PHE A 49 8.40 7.23 -0.08
N ASN A 50 7.83 7.70 1.03
CA ASN A 50 7.17 6.87 2.03
C ASN A 50 6.29 7.73 2.93
N GLU A 51 4.97 7.60 2.75
CA GLU A 51 3.93 8.29 3.55
C GLU A 51 3.94 7.87 5.03
N ASN A 52 4.46 6.69 5.37
CA ASN A 52 4.27 6.13 6.70
C ASN A 52 5.17 6.74 7.78
N VAL A 53 6.25 7.44 7.40
CA VAL A 53 7.03 8.27 8.35
C VAL A 53 6.32 9.60 8.68
N PHE A 54 5.49 10.10 7.75
CA PHE A 54 4.62 11.26 7.93
C PHE A 54 3.56 11.26 6.82
N TRP A 55 2.29 11.18 7.22
CA TRP A 55 1.13 10.72 6.42
C TRP A 55 0.95 11.34 5.03
N SER A 56 1.50 12.52 4.80
CA SER A 56 1.38 13.25 3.54
C SER A 56 2.62 13.20 2.65
N ILE A 57 3.74 12.58 3.05
CA ILE A 57 4.92 12.46 2.15
C ILE A 57 4.55 11.67 0.89
N PHE A 58 4.90 12.20 -0.29
CA PHE A 58 4.68 11.51 -1.58
C PHE A 58 5.21 10.08 -1.52
N ASN A 59 4.46 9.16 -2.13
CA ASN A 59 4.83 7.75 -2.20
C ASN A 59 5.51 7.38 -3.52
N GLU A 60 5.26 8.14 -4.60
CA GLU A 60 5.87 7.93 -5.91
C GLU A 60 6.89 9.02 -6.28
N GLU A 61 7.82 8.67 -7.16
CA GLU A 61 8.87 9.59 -7.63
C GLU A 61 8.31 10.62 -8.62
N ASP A 62 7.45 10.18 -9.53
CA ASP A 62 6.94 11.00 -10.62
C ASP A 62 6.03 12.13 -10.06
N ASP A 63 5.21 11.84 -9.04
CA ASP A 63 4.49 12.85 -8.24
C ASP A 63 5.45 13.90 -7.65
N PHE A 64 6.51 13.44 -6.97
CA PHE A 64 7.49 14.34 -6.37
C PHE A 64 8.20 15.21 -7.42
N VAL A 65 8.42 14.71 -8.64
CA VAL A 65 8.99 15.49 -9.73
C VAL A 65 7.97 16.51 -10.27
N GLU A 66 6.79 16.06 -10.72
CA GLU A 66 5.76 16.92 -11.32
C GLU A 66 5.32 18.04 -10.38
N GLN A 67 5.01 17.71 -9.12
CA GLN A 67 4.55 18.70 -8.14
C GLN A 67 5.66 19.69 -7.74
N ASN A 68 6.94 19.30 -7.84
CA ASN A 68 8.04 20.25 -7.64
C ASN A 68 8.34 21.11 -8.86
N GLU A 69 8.17 20.63 -10.09
CA GLU A 69 8.22 21.48 -11.28
C GLU A 69 7.11 22.55 -11.21
N LEU A 70 5.88 22.14 -10.90
CA LEU A 70 4.72 23.03 -10.75
C LEU A 70 4.96 24.17 -9.76
N ILE A 71 5.39 23.90 -8.53
CA ILE A 71 5.59 24.99 -7.54
C ILE A 71 6.77 25.91 -7.89
N GLN A 72 7.72 25.47 -8.71
CA GLN A 72 8.79 26.34 -9.23
C GLN A 72 8.26 27.27 -10.34
N GLU A 73 7.35 26.80 -11.21
CA GLU A 73 6.66 27.65 -12.19
C GLU A 73 5.76 28.71 -11.52
N LEU A 74 5.05 28.33 -10.44
CA LEU A 74 4.30 29.26 -9.57
C LEU A 74 5.21 30.23 -8.79
N GLY A 75 6.53 30.04 -8.84
CA GLY A 75 7.53 30.96 -8.29
C GLY A 75 7.89 30.72 -6.82
N HIS A 76 7.45 29.61 -6.21
CA HIS A 76 7.77 29.21 -4.83
C HIS A 76 9.22 28.67 -4.69
N THR A 77 10.19 29.31 -5.32
CA THR A 77 11.59 28.86 -5.47
C THR A 77 12.39 28.68 -4.16
N ASN A 78 11.85 29.13 -3.03
CA ASN A 78 12.43 28.91 -1.69
C ASN A 78 11.84 27.69 -0.97
N PHE A 79 10.92 26.97 -1.61
CA PHE A 79 10.21 25.80 -1.09
C PHE A 79 10.54 24.55 -1.92
N ILE A 80 10.18 23.40 -1.37
CA ILE A 80 10.16 22.11 -2.04
C ILE A 80 8.88 21.40 -1.58
N ALA A 81 8.09 20.87 -2.51
CA ALA A 81 6.97 19.98 -2.20
C ALA A 81 7.56 18.66 -1.70
N ILE A 82 7.05 18.18 -0.57
CA ILE A 82 7.46 16.90 0.01
C ILE A 82 6.30 15.90 0.04
N GLY A 83 5.11 16.33 -0.34
CA GLY A 83 3.86 15.61 -0.13
C GLY A 83 2.62 16.34 -0.59
N ASP A 84 1.46 15.69 -0.47
CA ASP A 84 0.12 16.22 -0.70
C ASP A 84 -0.78 16.04 0.55
N GLU A 85 -1.90 16.77 0.64
CA GLU A 85 -2.92 16.56 1.69
C GLU A 85 -4.32 16.39 1.06
N TYR A 86 -4.42 15.50 0.06
CA TYR A 86 -5.59 15.25 -0.77
C TYR A 86 -6.08 16.45 -1.62
N ALA A 87 -6.86 16.14 -2.65
CA ALA A 87 -7.59 17.12 -3.48
C ALA A 87 -6.73 18.29 -3.99
N GLU A 88 -5.59 17.96 -4.61
CA GLU A 88 -4.64 18.88 -5.26
C GLU A 88 -3.87 19.84 -4.31
N ASN A 89 -4.04 19.71 -2.99
CA ASN A 89 -3.29 20.51 -2.00
C ASN A 89 -1.91 19.90 -1.70
N LEU A 90 -0.86 20.73 -1.62
CA LEU A 90 0.52 20.25 -1.43
C LEU A 90 1.12 20.62 -0.06
N ILE A 91 1.79 19.67 0.59
CA ILE A 91 2.67 19.96 1.73
C ILE A 91 4.04 20.40 1.23
N VAL A 92 4.35 21.67 1.42
CA VAL A 92 5.63 22.27 1.03
C VAL A 92 6.45 22.66 2.27
N THR A 93 7.77 22.46 2.18
CA THR A 93 8.70 22.87 3.23
C THR A 93 9.65 23.97 2.74
N HIS A 94 9.84 25.00 3.56
CA HIS A 94 10.77 26.08 3.24
C HIS A 94 12.22 25.57 3.37
N THR A 95 12.93 25.51 2.25
CA THR A 95 14.29 24.93 2.08
C THR A 95 15.30 25.36 3.15
N GLY A 96 15.31 26.65 3.53
CA GLY A 96 16.20 27.18 4.56
C GLY A 96 15.80 26.94 6.03
N THR A 97 14.49 26.96 6.36
CA THR A 97 14.01 26.98 7.76
C THR A 97 13.40 25.67 8.24
N GLN A 98 13.09 24.74 7.33
CA GLN A 98 12.28 23.53 7.57
C GLN A 98 10.83 23.81 8.00
N GLN A 99 10.35 25.06 7.95
CA GLN A 99 8.94 25.39 8.25
C GLN A 99 8.02 24.74 7.22
N LEU A 100 6.91 24.17 7.68
CA LEU A 100 5.92 23.50 6.84
C LEU A 100 4.71 24.39 6.56
N TYR A 101 4.21 24.28 5.34
CA TYR A 101 3.03 24.99 4.84
C TYR A 101 2.18 24.02 4.02
N LEU A 102 0.87 24.19 4.09
CA LEU A 102 -0.05 23.69 3.08
C LEU A 102 -0.09 24.72 1.94
N LEU A 103 -0.15 24.26 0.69
CA LEU A 103 -0.39 25.06 -0.51
C LEU A 103 -1.78 24.69 -1.04
N GLU A 104 -2.72 25.63 -0.96
CA GLU A 104 -4.14 25.52 -1.34
C GLU A 104 -4.46 26.76 -2.21
N ASP A 105 -4.91 26.60 -3.46
CA ASP A 105 -5.24 27.72 -4.39
C ASP A 105 -4.17 28.86 -4.43
N ASP A 106 -2.90 28.53 -4.68
CA ASP A 106 -1.71 29.43 -4.62
C ASP A 106 -1.39 30.04 -3.22
N LEU A 107 -2.16 29.70 -2.16
CA LEU A 107 -1.99 30.24 -0.81
C LEU A 107 -1.13 29.34 0.07
N LEU A 108 -0.03 29.90 0.59
CA LEU A 108 0.82 29.24 1.59
C LEU A 108 0.29 29.42 3.02
N ILE A 109 -0.35 28.38 3.55
CA ILE A 109 -0.93 28.32 4.89
C ILE A 109 0.11 27.72 5.86
N ASP A 110 0.62 28.55 6.77
CA ASP A 110 1.65 28.16 7.75
C ASP A 110 1.12 27.18 8.82
N LEU A 111 1.58 25.93 8.77
CA LEU A 111 1.17 24.81 9.64
C LEU A 111 1.75 24.89 11.07
N LYS A 112 2.53 25.94 11.40
CA LYS A 112 3.11 26.21 12.73
C LYS A 112 4.07 25.12 13.26
N THR A 113 4.45 24.16 12.43
CA THR A 113 5.44 23.12 12.72
C THR A 113 6.56 23.10 11.67
N THR A 114 7.64 22.39 11.98
CA THR A 114 8.76 22.18 11.06
C THR A 114 8.92 20.71 10.74
N PHE A 115 9.50 20.38 9.59
CA PHE A 115 9.82 19.00 9.18
C PHE A 115 10.60 18.22 10.26
N LYS A 116 11.44 18.92 11.06
CA LYS A 116 12.15 18.33 12.20
C LYS A 116 11.22 18.06 13.41
N GLN A 117 10.25 18.92 13.70
CA GLN A 117 9.28 18.74 14.79
C GLN A 117 8.29 17.63 14.47
N MET A 118 7.74 17.65 13.26
CA MET A 118 6.94 16.58 12.65
C MET A 118 7.61 15.20 12.81
N LEU A 119 8.89 15.06 12.42
CA LEU A 119 9.63 13.81 12.63
C LEU A 119 9.93 13.49 14.11
N HIS A 120 9.89 14.47 15.02
CA HIS A 120 9.94 14.21 16.47
C HIS A 120 8.59 13.75 17.03
N GLU A 121 7.49 14.26 16.50
CA GLU A 121 6.10 13.88 16.84
C GLU A 121 5.83 12.44 16.39
N ALA A 122 6.22 12.07 15.17
CA ALA A 122 6.20 10.69 14.67
C ALA A 122 6.99 9.71 15.56
N ILE A 123 8.10 10.14 16.19
CA ILE A 123 8.79 9.31 17.19
C ILE A 123 7.95 9.10 18.46
N SER A 124 7.22 10.12 18.90
CA SER A 124 6.43 10.04 20.15
C SER A 124 5.17 9.19 20.03
N THR A 125 4.67 8.96 18.82
CA THR A 125 3.60 7.98 18.55
C THR A 125 4.07 6.52 18.61
N PHE A 126 5.37 6.25 18.72
CA PHE A 126 5.91 4.88 18.85
C PHE A 126 6.06 4.38 20.31
N ASP A 127 5.67 5.18 21.30
CA ASP A 127 5.55 4.78 22.71
C ASP A 127 4.14 4.21 23.03
N LEU A 128 3.38 3.77 22.01
CA LEU A 128 2.05 3.16 22.15
C LEU A 128 2.12 1.71 22.70
N PRO A 129 1.05 1.21 23.38
CA PRO A 129 1.06 -0.09 24.07
C PRO A 129 1.37 -1.30 23.18
N ASP A 130 1.02 -1.20 21.90
CA ASP A 130 0.91 -2.33 20.97
C ASP A 130 2.21 -2.58 20.18
N PHE A 131 3.28 -1.84 20.47
CA PHE A 131 4.61 -2.00 19.87
C PHE A 131 5.18 -3.42 20.06
N ASP A 132 4.91 -4.07 21.20
CA ASP A 132 5.30 -5.46 21.41
C ASP A 132 4.59 -6.42 20.42
N ALA A 133 3.33 -6.15 20.06
CA ALA A 133 2.59 -6.95 19.08
C ALA A 133 3.15 -6.76 17.65
N LEU A 134 3.55 -5.53 17.31
CA LEU A 134 4.25 -5.22 16.06
C LEU A 134 5.59 -5.95 15.95
N GLN A 135 6.45 -5.85 16.96
CA GLN A 135 7.76 -6.51 16.94
C GLN A 135 7.66 -8.04 16.85
N ASN A 136 6.66 -8.63 17.50
CA ASN A 136 6.39 -10.06 17.38
C ASN A 136 5.91 -10.43 15.96
N THR A 137 5.05 -9.62 15.33
CA THR A 137 4.53 -9.87 13.97
C THR A 137 5.63 -9.75 12.91
N GLU A 138 6.44 -8.68 12.97
CA GLU A 138 7.61 -8.49 12.10
C GLU A 138 8.67 -9.59 12.31
N SER A 139 8.82 -10.11 13.54
CA SER A 139 9.70 -11.25 13.81
C SER A 139 9.18 -12.55 13.18
N SER A 140 7.88 -12.84 13.28
CA SER A 140 7.25 -13.98 12.60
C SER A 140 7.32 -13.85 11.07
N PHE A 141 7.14 -12.63 10.54
CA PHE A 141 7.27 -12.34 9.10
C PHE A 141 8.69 -12.61 8.60
N LYS A 142 9.72 -12.16 9.33
CA LYS A 142 11.12 -12.45 9.01
C LYS A 142 11.47 -13.95 9.02
N VAL A 143 10.80 -14.76 9.84
CA VAL A 143 10.92 -16.24 9.79
C VAL A 143 10.15 -16.84 8.60
N LEU A 144 9.00 -16.27 8.23
CA LEU A 144 8.23 -16.71 7.06
C LEU A 144 8.93 -16.39 5.72
N LEU A 145 9.71 -15.32 5.64
CA LEU A 145 10.52 -14.99 4.46
C LEU A 145 11.48 -16.13 4.06
N GLU A 146 12.00 -16.93 5.01
CA GLU A 146 12.82 -18.12 4.72
C GLU A 146 12.05 -19.23 3.97
N ARG A 147 10.71 -19.12 3.90
CA ARG A 147 9.79 -20.05 3.25
C ARG A 147 9.08 -19.42 2.04
N LYS A 148 9.46 -18.18 1.66
CA LYS A 148 8.76 -17.37 0.64
C LYS A 148 8.55 -18.13 -0.68
N THR A 149 9.57 -18.78 -1.22
CA THR A 149 9.47 -19.54 -2.49
C THR A 149 8.39 -20.62 -2.45
N GLU A 150 8.21 -21.32 -1.33
CA GLU A 150 7.20 -22.38 -1.19
C GLU A 150 5.79 -21.79 -1.04
N ILE A 151 5.68 -20.64 -0.38
CA ILE A 151 4.43 -19.86 -0.29
C ILE A 151 4.04 -19.32 -1.67
N THR A 152 5.00 -18.80 -2.45
CA THR A 152 4.81 -18.39 -3.85
C THR A 152 4.35 -19.54 -4.73
N THR A 153 4.96 -20.73 -4.64
CA THR A 153 4.51 -21.91 -5.39
C THR A 153 3.07 -22.29 -5.02
N ALA A 154 2.75 -22.37 -3.72
CA ALA A 154 1.40 -22.73 -3.27
C ALA A 154 0.33 -21.71 -3.69
N LEU A 155 0.67 -20.41 -3.72
CA LEU A 155 -0.17 -19.35 -4.27
C LEU A 155 -0.38 -19.53 -5.78
N ILE A 156 0.69 -19.64 -6.57
CA ILE A 156 0.63 -19.82 -8.04
C ILE A 156 -0.20 -21.06 -8.42
N ASP A 157 0.05 -22.22 -7.78
CA ASP A 157 -0.66 -23.47 -8.10
C ASP A 157 -2.17 -23.34 -7.81
N SER A 158 -2.53 -22.64 -6.74
CA SER A 158 -3.93 -22.40 -6.36
C SER A 158 -4.61 -21.38 -7.28
N LEU A 159 -3.91 -20.30 -7.66
CA LEU A 159 -4.41 -19.28 -8.60
C LEU A 159 -4.60 -19.88 -9.99
N ASN A 160 -3.62 -20.63 -10.50
CA ASN A 160 -3.74 -21.38 -11.76
C ASN A 160 -4.93 -22.34 -11.74
N THR A 161 -5.24 -22.98 -10.61
CA THR A 161 -6.41 -23.86 -10.50
C THR A 161 -7.72 -23.08 -10.75
N LEU A 162 -7.88 -21.91 -10.12
CA LEU A 162 -9.06 -21.05 -10.32
C LEU A 162 -9.13 -20.45 -11.73
N ILE A 163 -7.99 -20.02 -12.30
CA ILE A 163 -7.93 -19.45 -13.65
C ILE A 163 -8.31 -20.50 -14.70
N ASN A 164 -7.84 -21.74 -14.56
CA ASN A 164 -8.22 -22.84 -15.45
C ASN A 164 -9.70 -23.22 -15.27
N GLU A 165 -10.21 -23.28 -14.03
CA GLU A 165 -11.64 -23.56 -13.79
C GLU A 165 -12.56 -22.48 -14.39
N ALA A 166 -12.15 -21.20 -14.35
CA ALA A 166 -12.86 -20.12 -15.02
C ALA A 166 -12.84 -20.29 -16.55
N ALA A 167 -11.67 -20.55 -17.13
CA ALA A 167 -11.51 -20.75 -18.58
C ALA A 167 -12.27 -21.99 -19.10
N GLU A 168 -12.35 -23.09 -18.34
CA GLU A 168 -13.17 -24.27 -18.67
C GLU A 168 -14.68 -23.99 -18.69
N ASN A 169 -15.13 -22.84 -18.16
CA ASN A 169 -16.53 -22.40 -18.10
C ASN A 169 -16.84 -21.20 -19.02
N ASP A 170 -15.98 -20.91 -20.01
CA ASP A 170 -16.08 -19.71 -20.88
C ASP A 170 -16.15 -18.38 -20.06
N ASP A 171 -15.38 -18.30 -18.97
CA ASP A 171 -15.38 -17.22 -17.98
C ASP A 171 -13.97 -16.69 -17.69
N GLN A 172 -13.88 -15.59 -16.93
CA GLN A 172 -12.62 -15.00 -16.45
C GLN A 172 -12.75 -14.61 -14.97
N LEU A 173 -11.63 -14.40 -14.29
CA LEU A 173 -11.64 -13.90 -12.91
C LEU A 173 -11.71 -12.36 -12.89
N TYR A 174 -12.70 -11.78 -12.19
CA TYR A 174 -12.68 -10.34 -11.81
C TYR A 174 -12.22 -10.12 -10.37
N SER A 175 -12.13 -11.17 -9.56
CA SER A 175 -11.63 -11.05 -8.20
C SER A 175 -11.01 -12.34 -7.68
N VAL A 176 -10.05 -12.17 -6.77
CA VAL A 176 -9.36 -13.24 -6.04
C VAL A 176 -9.33 -12.84 -4.57
N ILE A 177 -10.00 -13.64 -3.74
CA ILE A 177 -10.10 -13.40 -2.30
C ILE A 177 -9.39 -14.53 -1.57
N ILE A 178 -8.26 -14.22 -0.93
CA ILE A 178 -7.61 -15.14 0.00
C ILE A 178 -8.31 -15.00 1.36
N SER A 179 -8.75 -16.11 1.96
CA SER A 179 -9.52 -16.06 3.21
C SER A 179 -9.22 -17.22 4.16
N THR A 180 -9.25 -16.95 5.46
CA THR A 180 -9.02 -17.96 6.51
C THR A 180 -10.34 -18.53 7.02
N ASP A 181 -10.50 -19.86 7.00
CA ASP A 181 -11.68 -20.54 7.55
C ASP A 181 -11.71 -20.54 9.09
N LYS A 182 -12.84 -20.98 9.66
CA LYS A 182 -13.05 -21.06 11.13
C LYS A 182 -12.07 -22.00 11.85
N ASN A 183 -11.31 -22.83 11.13
CA ASN A 183 -10.32 -23.75 11.67
C ASN A 183 -8.88 -23.21 11.52
N GLY A 184 -8.69 -22.14 10.73
CA GLY A 184 -7.37 -21.58 10.39
C GLY A 184 -6.79 -22.05 9.05
N ASN A 185 -7.57 -22.71 8.20
CA ASN A 185 -7.13 -23.10 6.85
C ASN A 185 -7.26 -21.91 5.89
N TYR A 186 -6.25 -21.67 5.05
CA TYR A 186 -6.30 -20.68 3.98
C TYR A 186 -7.01 -21.25 2.74
N ASN A 187 -7.83 -20.42 2.11
CA ASN A 187 -8.60 -20.71 0.91
C ASN A 187 -8.41 -19.55 -0.07
N VAL A 188 -8.65 -19.81 -1.36
CA VAL A 188 -8.67 -18.78 -2.40
C VAL A 188 -9.98 -18.87 -3.16
N SER A 189 -10.65 -17.74 -3.35
CA SER A 189 -12.03 -17.68 -3.86
C SER A 189 -12.11 -16.74 -5.06
N GLY A 190 -12.50 -17.24 -6.22
CA GLY A 190 -12.50 -16.51 -7.49
C GLY A 190 -13.88 -16.00 -7.89
N GLY A 191 -14.00 -14.71 -8.18
CA GLY A 191 -15.21 -14.11 -8.75
C GLY A 191 -15.26 -14.25 -10.27
N SER A 192 -16.41 -14.64 -10.84
CA SER A 192 -16.66 -14.69 -12.29
C SER A 192 -16.98 -13.34 -12.92
N PHE A 193 -16.24 -12.98 -13.97
CA PHE A 193 -16.43 -11.73 -14.70
C PHE A 193 -17.79 -11.66 -15.39
N ASN A 194 -18.30 -12.80 -15.88
CA ASN A 194 -19.67 -12.91 -16.41
C ASN A 194 -20.73 -12.60 -15.33
N ASP A 195 -20.55 -13.12 -14.11
CA ASP A 195 -21.45 -12.86 -12.98
C ASP A 195 -21.35 -11.39 -12.50
N PHE A 196 -20.15 -10.82 -12.46
CA PHE A 196 -19.91 -9.40 -12.13
C PHE A 196 -20.68 -8.49 -13.08
N LYS A 197 -20.45 -8.64 -14.39
CA LYS A 197 -21.11 -7.85 -15.44
C LYS A 197 -22.63 -7.97 -15.39
N THR A 198 -23.14 -9.18 -15.19
CA THR A 198 -24.60 -9.43 -15.06
C THR A 198 -25.20 -8.76 -13.81
N LYS A 199 -24.43 -8.64 -12.72
CA LYS A 199 -24.86 -7.95 -11.49
C LYS A 199 -24.76 -6.43 -11.59
N THR A 200 -23.73 -5.88 -12.26
CA THR A 200 -23.56 -4.43 -12.42
C THR A 200 -24.55 -3.80 -13.41
N ASP A 201 -25.06 -4.57 -14.38
CA ASP A 201 -26.17 -4.16 -15.25
C ASP A 201 -27.56 -4.10 -14.52
N SER A 202 -27.63 -4.35 -13.20
CA SER A 202 -28.89 -4.43 -12.43
C SER A 202 -29.28 -3.14 -11.70
N GLU A 203 -30.59 -2.90 -11.50
CA GLU A 203 -31.10 -1.69 -10.84
C GLU A 203 -30.75 -1.57 -9.33
N ASN A 204 -30.34 -2.66 -8.68
CA ASN A 204 -29.99 -2.70 -7.25
C ASN A 204 -28.79 -3.65 -7.05
N ILE A 205 -27.60 -3.15 -7.34
CA ILE A 205 -26.34 -3.88 -7.19
C ILE A 205 -26.05 -4.11 -5.70
N ASN A 206 -25.73 -5.36 -5.31
CA ASN A 206 -25.13 -5.64 -4.01
C ASN A 206 -23.63 -5.91 -4.20
N TYR A 207 -22.79 -4.97 -3.73
CA TYR A 207 -21.33 -5.06 -3.84
C TYR A 207 -20.74 -6.06 -2.83
N ASP A 208 -21.37 -6.25 -1.67
CA ASP A 208 -20.95 -7.27 -0.69
C ASP A 208 -21.11 -8.69 -1.23
N ASP A 209 -22.08 -8.93 -2.12
CA ASP A 209 -22.27 -10.21 -2.82
C ASP A 209 -21.33 -10.37 -4.05
N LEU A 210 -20.53 -9.34 -4.37
CA LEU A 210 -19.49 -9.36 -5.41
C LEU A 210 -18.06 -9.56 -4.82
N PHE A 211 -17.81 -9.08 -3.60
CA PHE A 211 -16.45 -9.08 -3.02
C PHE A 211 -16.40 -9.83 -1.67
N ASN A 212 -16.83 -11.09 -1.67
CA ASN A 212 -16.94 -11.93 -0.47
C ASN A 212 -16.62 -13.40 -0.80
N ALA A 213 -15.68 -14.00 -0.07
CA ALA A 213 -15.22 -15.38 -0.32
C ALA A 213 -16.36 -16.43 -0.32
N LYS A 214 -17.50 -16.13 0.31
CA LYS A 214 -18.66 -17.02 0.44
C LYS A 214 -19.61 -16.99 -0.77
N THR A 215 -19.52 -15.97 -1.63
CA THR A 215 -20.36 -15.78 -2.83
C THR A 215 -19.57 -15.87 -4.13
N SER A 216 -18.24 -15.83 -4.08
CA SER A 216 -17.33 -16.17 -5.20
C SER A 216 -17.64 -17.55 -5.80
N LYS A 217 -17.65 -17.62 -7.13
CA LYS A 217 -18.09 -18.78 -7.93
C LYS A 217 -17.07 -19.92 -7.92
N TYR A 218 -15.78 -19.57 -8.01
CA TYR A 218 -14.65 -20.51 -8.04
C TYR A 218 -14.02 -20.61 -6.64
N GLN A 219 -13.58 -21.80 -6.24
CA GLN A 219 -13.21 -22.07 -4.84
C GLN A 219 -12.05 -23.08 -4.74
N GLY A 220 -10.93 -22.65 -4.16
CA GLY A 220 -9.71 -23.42 -4.00
C GLY A 220 -9.14 -23.36 -2.58
N LYS A 221 -8.16 -24.22 -2.29
CA LYS A 221 -7.46 -24.28 -1.00
C LYS A 221 -6.00 -23.92 -1.18
N LEU A 222 -5.48 -23.09 -0.28
CA LEU A 222 -4.06 -22.78 -0.20
C LEU A 222 -3.39 -23.74 0.78
N ASP A 223 -2.60 -24.69 0.26
CA ASP A 223 -1.90 -25.67 1.10
C ASP A 223 -0.60 -25.11 1.67
N PHE A 224 -0.72 -24.46 2.83
CA PHE A 224 0.42 -24.04 3.64
C PHE A 224 0.84 -25.09 4.69
N SER A 225 0.49 -26.38 4.54
CA SER A 225 0.80 -27.43 5.53
C SER A 225 2.31 -27.68 5.77
N PHE A 226 3.17 -27.16 4.89
CA PHE A 226 4.62 -27.13 5.10
C PHE A 226 5.06 -26.13 6.21
N LEU A 227 4.19 -25.18 6.59
CA LEU A 227 4.40 -24.28 7.72
C LEU A 227 4.00 -24.97 9.03
N LYS A 228 4.99 -25.48 9.77
CA LYS A 228 4.81 -26.11 11.10
C LYS A 228 4.59 -25.08 12.22
N GLN A 229 3.79 -24.06 11.97
CA GLN A 229 3.57 -22.96 12.92
C GLN A 229 2.39 -23.25 13.85
N GLU A 230 2.49 -22.78 15.10
CA GLU A 230 1.32 -22.66 15.97
C GLU A 230 0.41 -21.56 15.42
N SER A 231 -0.89 -21.84 15.32
CA SER A 231 -1.89 -20.97 14.68
C SER A 231 -2.34 -19.79 15.56
N ASN A 232 -1.37 -19.08 16.14
CA ASN A 232 -1.59 -17.83 16.83
C ASN A 232 -1.84 -16.66 15.84
N LEU A 233 -2.37 -15.55 16.35
CA LEU A 233 -2.77 -14.39 15.57
C LEU A 233 -1.58 -13.70 14.86
N THR A 234 -0.45 -13.60 15.55
CA THR A 234 0.81 -13.03 15.07
C THR A 234 1.33 -13.75 13.82
N ASN A 235 1.32 -15.09 13.82
CA ASN A 235 1.76 -15.90 12.69
C ASN A 235 0.82 -15.79 11.49
N LYS A 236 -0.49 -15.67 11.72
CA LYS A 236 -1.47 -15.40 10.64
C LYS A 236 -1.24 -14.03 10.01
N LYS A 237 -1.21 -12.96 10.80
CA LYS A 237 -0.96 -11.59 10.32
C LYS A 237 0.36 -11.51 9.53
N ALA A 238 1.42 -12.17 10.01
CA ALA A 238 2.69 -12.26 9.30
C ALA A 238 2.62 -13.05 7.97
N LEU A 239 1.76 -14.05 7.87
CA LEU A 239 1.52 -14.82 6.63
C LEU A 239 0.61 -14.08 5.65
N ASP A 240 -0.40 -13.37 6.15
CA ASP A 240 -1.28 -12.50 5.36
C ASP A 240 -0.45 -11.42 4.64
N LEU A 241 0.44 -10.74 5.37
CA LEU A 241 1.38 -9.76 4.83
C LEU A 241 2.34 -10.36 3.80
N LEU A 242 2.85 -11.58 4.03
CA LEU A 242 3.74 -12.24 3.06
C LEU A 242 2.99 -12.71 1.80
N CYS A 243 1.71 -13.06 1.91
CA CYS A 243 0.88 -13.33 0.74
C CYS A 243 0.71 -12.06 -0.11
N LEU A 244 0.47 -10.89 0.51
CA LEU A 244 0.42 -9.61 -0.20
C LEU A 244 1.77 -9.25 -0.85
N ASP A 245 2.90 -9.41 -0.14
CA ASP A 245 4.24 -9.19 -0.71
C ASP A 245 4.48 -10.04 -1.97
N VAL A 246 4.05 -11.31 -1.96
CA VAL A 246 4.14 -12.20 -3.12
C VAL A 246 3.19 -11.79 -4.24
N LEU A 247 1.96 -11.39 -3.93
CA LEU A 247 0.99 -10.93 -4.95
C LEU A 247 1.46 -9.65 -5.65
N ARG A 248 2.15 -8.75 -4.93
CA ARG A 248 2.83 -7.57 -5.50
C ARG A 248 3.95 -7.97 -6.45
N GLU A 249 4.81 -8.93 -6.07
CA GLU A 249 5.88 -9.41 -6.94
C GLU A 249 5.33 -10.10 -8.20
N LEU A 250 4.28 -10.92 -8.08
CA LEU A 250 3.62 -11.54 -9.24
C LEU A 250 3.05 -10.49 -10.22
N LYS A 251 2.49 -9.38 -9.73
CA LYS A 251 2.07 -8.24 -10.58
C LYS A 251 3.25 -7.64 -11.33
N ASN A 252 4.36 -7.38 -10.63
CA ASN A 252 5.55 -6.75 -11.19
C ASN A 252 6.30 -7.67 -12.18
N ASP A 253 6.19 -8.98 -12.01
CA ASP A 253 6.66 -10.03 -12.94
C ASP A 253 5.63 -10.32 -14.08
N ASN A 254 4.60 -9.48 -14.24
CA ASN A 254 3.53 -9.59 -15.24
C ASN A 254 2.69 -10.90 -15.20
N TYR A 255 2.70 -11.64 -14.09
CA TYR A 255 1.94 -12.91 -13.96
C TYR A 255 0.43 -12.75 -14.21
N PHE A 256 -0.12 -11.57 -13.92
CA PHE A 256 -1.54 -11.25 -14.11
C PHE A 256 -1.83 -10.48 -15.42
N GLU A 257 -0.88 -10.30 -16.36
CA GLU A 257 -0.99 -9.36 -17.50
C GLU A 257 -2.32 -9.49 -18.29
N ASP A 258 -2.77 -10.72 -18.59
CA ASP A 258 -4.06 -11.00 -19.26
C ASP A 258 -5.32 -10.64 -18.44
N GLN A 259 -5.16 -10.18 -17.19
CA GLN A 259 -6.22 -9.93 -16.20
C GLN A 259 -6.05 -8.62 -15.41
N VAL A 260 -4.93 -7.88 -15.52
CA VAL A 260 -4.62 -6.67 -14.72
C VAL A 260 -5.75 -5.64 -14.73
N GLU A 261 -6.32 -5.34 -15.90
CA GLU A 261 -7.40 -4.35 -16.06
C GLU A 261 -8.74 -4.75 -15.41
N ASN A 262 -8.88 -6.00 -14.96
CA ASN A 262 -10.18 -6.58 -14.58
C ASN A 262 -10.20 -7.30 -13.22
N ILE A 263 -9.05 -7.64 -12.63
CA ILE A 263 -8.97 -8.48 -11.43
C ILE A 263 -8.72 -7.69 -10.14
N SER A 264 -9.56 -7.86 -9.13
CA SER A 264 -9.42 -7.25 -7.80
C SER A 264 -8.94 -8.29 -6.77
N ILE A 265 -7.78 -8.08 -6.14
CA ILE A 265 -7.21 -9.05 -5.18
C ILE A 265 -7.33 -8.55 -3.74
N SER A 266 -7.70 -9.45 -2.81
CA SER A 266 -7.84 -9.15 -1.39
C SER A 266 -7.43 -10.30 -0.46
N VAL A 267 -7.19 -9.97 0.81
CA VAL A 267 -6.94 -10.92 1.89
C VAL A 267 -7.92 -10.65 3.05
N GLU A 268 -8.90 -11.52 3.27
CA GLU A 268 -9.80 -11.53 4.44
C GLU A 268 -9.02 -12.03 5.67
N SER A 269 -8.32 -11.12 6.37
CA SER A 269 -7.76 -11.37 7.70
C SER A 269 -8.87 -11.30 8.79
N THR A 270 -8.61 -11.79 10.00
CA THR A 270 -9.65 -11.90 11.05
C THR A 270 -10.01 -10.59 11.73
N ASP A 271 -9.13 -9.59 11.63
CA ASP A 271 -9.19 -8.37 12.45
C ASP A 271 -9.35 -7.10 11.61
N VAL A 272 -8.80 -7.07 10.39
CA VAL A 272 -8.85 -5.90 9.48
C VAL A 272 -9.06 -6.33 8.03
N ASP A 273 -9.94 -5.58 7.39
CA ASP A 273 -10.20 -5.54 5.96
C ASP A 273 -9.16 -4.58 5.31
N ILE A 274 -8.10 -5.13 4.68
CA ILE A 274 -6.97 -4.36 4.14
C ILE A 274 -7.28 -3.84 2.73
N PHE A 275 -7.52 -2.53 2.56
CA PHE A 275 -7.99 -1.92 1.28
C PHE A 275 -7.56 -0.48 1.04
N THR A 276 -7.57 -0.11 -0.25
CA THR A 276 -7.33 1.25 -0.76
C THR A 276 -8.17 1.54 -2.03
N GLU A 277 -8.55 2.81 -2.22
CA GLU A 277 -9.49 3.39 -3.22
C GLU A 277 -8.89 4.76 -3.66
N ASP A 278 -8.94 5.29 -4.90
CA ASP A 278 -9.39 4.84 -6.25
C ASP A 278 -8.44 5.55 -7.30
N SER A 279 -8.72 6.24 -8.45
CA SER A 279 -9.95 6.71 -9.12
C SER A 279 -9.78 7.24 -10.59
N TYR A 280 -10.20 6.49 -11.63
CA TYR A 280 -10.93 6.97 -12.85
C TYR A 280 -11.43 5.77 -13.71
N ASP A 281 -12.62 5.71 -14.33
CA ASP A 281 -13.72 6.67 -14.55
C ASP A 281 -14.47 7.16 -13.29
N ASP A 282 -14.28 6.48 -12.15
CA ASP A 282 -14.58 6.78 -10.72
C ASP A 282 -15.55 7.88 -10.26
N ALA A 283 -16.58 8.07 -11.05
CA ALA A 283 -17.95 7.85 -10.61
C ALA A 283 -18.91 7.63 -11.79
N LEU A 284 -18.38 7.50 -13.02
CA LEU A 284 -18.74 8.41 -14.11
C LEU A 284 -20.21 8.86 -14.09
N THR A 285 -20.40 10.13 -13.70
CA THR A 285 -21.68 10.81 -13.41
C THR A 285 -22.26 10.62 -11.99
N LYS A 286 -21.60 11.26 -11.00
CA LYS A 286 -22.05 11.49 -9.60
C LYS A 286 -23.50 12.02 -9.49
N ARG A 287 -24.51 11.14 -9.49
CA ARG A 287 -25.91 11.49 -9.12
C ARG A 287 -26.79 10.39 -8.51
N LYS A 288 -26.25 9.18 -8.33
CA LYS A 288 -26.83 8.10 -7.51
C LYS A 288 -25.70 7.28 -6.83
N ASN A 289 -24.70 7.96 -6.27
CA ASN A 289 -23.48 7.33 -5.73
C ASN A 289 -23.83 6.10 -4.87
N LEU A 290 -23.25 4.91 -5.12
CA LEU A 290 -21.82 4.62 -4.96
C LEU A 290 -21.32 5.11 -3.61
N VAL A 291 -21.83 4.49 -2.55
CA VAL A 291 -21.32 4.65 -1.18
C VAL A 291 -20.36 3.50 -0.91
N THR A 292 -19.14 3.66 -1.43
CA THR A 292 -17.87 3.18 -0.87
C THR A 292 -17.82 1.72 -0.38
N THR A 293 -17.55 0.80 -1.32
CA THR A 293 -16.83 -0.48 -1.08
C THR A 293 -16.13 -0.89 -2.37
N ILE A 294 -15.07 -0.17 -2.78
CA ILE A 294 -14.13 -0.62 -3.80
C ILE A 294 -12.84 -1.08 -3.09
N ARG A 295 -12.25 -2.18 -3.56
CA ARG A 295 -11.32 -3.00 -2.77
C ARG A 295 -10.10 -3.41 -3.60
N ARG A 296 -9.38 -2.42 -4.13
CA ARG A 296 -8.21 -2.62 -5.00
C ARG A 296 -6.96 -2.96 -4.20
N PHE A 297 -6.03 -3.67 -4.84
CA PHE A 297 -4.65 -3.91 -4.37
C PHE A 297 -3.61 -3.34 -5.37
N TRP A 298 -4.06 -2.75 -6.48
CA TRP A 298 -3.21 -2.47 -7.65
C TRP A 298 -2.85 -0.99 -7.87
N GLU A 299 -3.61 -0.07 -7.29
CA GLU A 299 -3.59 1.37 -7.60
C GLU A 299 -3.25 2.22 -6.37
N THR A 300 -2.58 1.63 -5.38
CA THR A 300 -2.15 2.37 -4.19
C THR A 300 -0.88 1.72 -3.62
N PRO A 301 0.04 2.51 -3.05
CA PRO A 301 1.22 1.99 -2.36
C PRO A 301 0.87 1.01 -1.22
N TYR A 302 0.96 -0.29 -1.53
CA TYR A 302 1.10 -1.34 -0.53
C TYR A 302 2.44 -1.13 0.21
N ASP A 303 2.36 -0.61 1.43
CA ASP A 303 3.47 -0.56 2.39
C ASP A 303 3.16 -1.49 3.56
N ARG A 304 4.00 -2.52 3.75
CA ARG A 304 3.88 -3.48 4.85
C ARG A 304 3.93 -2.81 6.23
N ALA A 305 4.62 -1.68 6.38
CA ALA A 305 4.66 -0.91 7.62
C ALA A 305 3.30 -0.31 7.98
N ARG A 306 2.57 0.22 7.00
CA ARG A 306 1.21 0.77 7.17
C ARG A 306 0.26 -0.30 7.69
N LEU A 307 0.26 -1.44 7.01
CA LEU A 307 -0.61 -2.57 7.33
C LEU A 307 -0.26 -3.18 8.69
N LEU A 308 1.02 -3.26 9.06
CA LEU A 308 1.41 -3.66 10.41
C LEU A 308 0.76 -2.76 11.48
N ILE A 309 0.71 -1.44 11.26
CA ILE A 309 0.14 -0.44 12.19
C ILE A 309 -1.39 -0.44 12.19
N GLU A 310 -2.04 -0.52 11.03
CA GLU A 310 -3.51 -0.53 10.91
C GLU A 310 -4.15 -1.81 11.49
N VAL A 311 -3.40 -2.92 11.58
CA VAL A 311 -3.88 -4.26 11.96
C VAL A 311 -3.70 -4.56 13.47
N LEU A 312 -3.78 -3.54 14.33
CA LEU A 312 -3.65 -3.65 15.81
C LEU A 312 -5.00 -3.53 16.54
#